data_AF-A0A1F3A6U8-F1
#
_entry.id   AF-A0A1F3A6U8-F1
#
_cell.length_a   1.000
_cell.length_b   1.000
_cell.length_c   1.000
_cell.angle_alpha   90.00
_cell.angle_beta   90.00
_cell.angle_gamma   90.00
#
_symmetry.space_group_name_H-M   'P 1'
#
loop_
_entity.id
_entity.type
_entity.pdbx_description
1 polymer ?
#
loop_
_entity_poly.entity_id
_entity_poly.type
_entity_poly.pdbx_seq_one_letter_code
_entity_poly.pdbx_strand_id
1 'polypeptide(L)'
;METRIFLGTAIAALTLASCAQKADGEPRYALGDCRRVTLIDESDGRTIVGAEDLAFDSAARRVLISAYDRHAVEREARRGAVEIEEGGIYAAPIDALKSGKTTLTLPSIVSRDTVAGGLRPHGISFDGDRREVAFINRSYQKINGDWRVTPRLERAGPDGAVYISDGGDPRCSANDVAMLGEETFVSFDHAACGWRGGLEDLFATRASGLDGAGRVGLFDGARHANGVVATKDNRLALAATRDKAVMFLERRGEEFSLERTISLPGAPDNLTLGEGGRIIAALHPSLLAIGAERRLGWGRSGSRVVSIDPQDGAVELLYDDPKARLLSAASAAVEEEGVLVIGSALDRGIVVCQRSDIAS
;
A
#
# COMPACT_ATOMS: atom_id res chain seq x y z
N MET A 1 -31.67 58.01 -28.98
CA MET A 1 -32.35 56.75 -28.62
C MET A 1 -31.27 55.69 -28.60
N GLU A 2 -30.93 55.23 -27.41
CA GLU A 2 -29.69 54.51 -27.10
C GLU A 2 -29.67 53.07 -27.63
N THR A 3 -28.48 52.71 -28.08
CA THR A 3 -27.99 51.42 -28.55
C THR A 3 -28.02 50.37 -27.44
N ARG A 4 -28.57 49.17 -27.71
CA ARG A 4 -28.23 47.95 -26.96
C ARG A 4 -28.08 46.77 -27.90
N ILE A 5 -26.82 46.39 -28.11
CA ILE A 5 -26.36 45.16 -28.74
C ILE A 5 -26.38 44.08 -27.66
N PHE A 6 -27.21 43.04 -27.83
CA PHE A 6 -27.16 41.83 -27.02
C PHE A 6 -26.15 40.87 -27.65
N LEU A 7 -24.97 40.74 -27.04
CA LEU A 7 -24.00 39.70 -27.34
C LEU A 7 -24.23 38.55 -26.36
N GLY A 8 -24.93 37.51 -26.81
CA GLY A 8 -25.12 36.26 -26.06
C GLY A 8 -23.97 35.31 -26.34
N THR A 9 -23.00 35.23 -25.42
CA THR A 9 -21.90 34.26 -25.49
C THR A 9 -22.37 32.93 -24.89
N ALA A 10 -22.71 31.96 -25.73
CA ALA A 10 -22.97 30.59 -25.31
C ALA A 10 -21.63 29.88 -25.06
N ILE A 11 -21.25 29.72 -23.78
CA ILE A 11 -20.15 28.84 -23.38
C ILE A 11 -20.72 27.42 -23.33
N ALA A 12 -20.50 26.64 -24.39
CA ALA A 12 -20.72 25.21 -24.39
C ALA A 12 -19.57 24.55 -23.61
N ALA A 13 -19.80 24.26 -22.33
CA ALA A 13 -18.92 23.40 -21.56
C ALA A 13 -19.09 21.95 -22.04
N LEU A 14 -18.14 21.46 -22.84
CA LEU A 14 -17.98 20.03 -23.09
C LEU A 14 -17.57 19.36 -21.78
N THR A 15 -18.54 18.76 -21.11
CA THR A 15 -18.28 17.78 -20.05
C THR A 15 -17.89 16.47 -20.73
N LEU A 16 -16.59 16.22 -20.84
CA LEU A 16 -16.09 14.86 -21.06
C LEU A 16 -16.43 14.06 -19.81
N ALA A 17 -17.58 13.39 -19.84
CA ALA A 17 -17.93 12.35 -18.89
C ALA A 17 -16.91 11.22 -19.07
N SER A 18 -15.83 11.26 -18.29
CA SER A 18 -15.03 10.09 -18.01
C SER A 18 -15.99 9.05 -17.44
N CYS A 19 -16.28 8.01 -18.22
CA CYS A 19 -17.03 6.87 -17.76
C CYS A 19 -16.18 6.22 -16.68
N ALA A 20 -16.38 6.61 -15.41
CA ALA A 20 -15.92 5.85 -14.28
C ALA A 20 -16.54 4.46 -14.45
N GLN A 21 -15.73 3.51 -14.89
CA GLN A 21 -16.16 2.13 -15.08
C GLN A 21 -16.41 1.59 -13.67
N LYS A 22 -17.68 1.66 -13.28
CA LYS A 22 -18.15 1.10 -12.03
C LYS A 22 -17.83 -0.39 -12.13
N ALA A 23 -17.02 -0.92 -11.21
CA ALA A 23 -16.89 -2.35 -11.04
C ALA A 23 -18.25 -2.85 -10.50
N ASP A 24 -19.24 -2.91 -11.39
CA ASP A 24 -20.57 -3.41 -11.13
C ASP A 24 -20.50 -4.93 -11.31
N GLY A 25 -20.57 -5.68 -10.21
CA GLY A 25 -20.49 -7.13 -10.19
C GLY A 25 -20.50 -7.69 -8.78
N GLU A 26 -20.86 -8.95 -8.63
CA GLU A 26 -20.64 -9.67 -7.37
C GLU A 26 -19.13 -9.87 -7.17
N PRO A 27 -18.61 -9.69 -5.95
CA PRO A 27 -17.19 -9.92 -5.69
C PRO A 27 -16.84 -11.38 -5.96
N ARG A 28 -15.66 -11.63 -6.57
CA ARG A 28 -15.15 -12.99 -6.83
C ARG A 28 -15.10 -13.85 -5.57
N TYR A 29 -14.76 -13.25 -4.43
CA TYR A 29 -14.78 -13.87 -3.11
C TYR A 29 -15.94 -13.27 -2.31
N ALA A 30 -16.98 -14.06 -2.05
CA ALA A 30 -18.06 -13.61 -1.20
C ALA A 30 -17.57 -13.52 0.25
N LEU A 31 -18.21 -12.69 1.07
CA LEU A 31 -17.80 -12.56 2.48
C LEU A 31 -17.92 -13.86 3.29
N GLY A 32 -18.72 -14.82 2.82
CA GLY A 32 -18.81 -16.16 3.40
C GLY A 32 -17.62 -17.07 3.08
N ASP A 33 -16.88 -16.79 2.00
CA ASP A 33 -15.65 -17.48 1.60
C ASP A 33 -14.43 -16.97 2.38
N CYS A 34 -14.63 -15.93 3.18
CA CYS A 34 -13.58 -15.19 3.85
C CYS A 34 -13.62 -15.41 5.37
N ARG A 35 -12.44 -15.45 5.97
CA ARG A 35 -12.26 -15.59 7.41
C ARG A 35 -11.13 -14.71 7.90
N ARG A 36 -11.26 -14.25 9.13
CA ARG A 36 -10.19 -13.55 9.81
C ARG A 36 -9.14 -14.53 10.34
N VAL A 37 -7.87 -14.15 10.25
CA VAL A 37 -6.74 -14.92 10.75
C VAL A 37 -5.93 -14.04 11.69
N THR A 38 -5.83 -14.45 12.94
CA THR A 38 -4.92 -13.85 13.90
C THR A 38 -3.51 -14.30 13.58
N LEU A 39 -2.60 -13.35 13.45
CA LEU A 39 -1.18 -13.60 13.26
C LEU A 39 -0.47 -13.40 14.59
N ILE A 40 0.41 -14.34 14.94
CA ILE A 40 1.21 -14.33 16.16
C ILE A 40 2.68 -14.29 15.75
N ASP A 41 3.45 -13.38 16.33
CA ASP A 41 4.89 -13.35 16.18
C ASP A 41 5.51 -14.53 16.93
N GLU A 42 6.29 -15.35 16.23
CA GLU A 42 6.98 -16.50 16.82
C GLU A 42 8.00 -16.10 17.88
N SER A 43 8.63 -14.94 17.75
CA SER A 43 9.74 -14.51 18.60
C SER A 43 9.31 -14.14 20.02
N ASP A 44 8.13 -13.54 20.16
CA ASP A 44 7.65 -12.97 21.43
C ASP A 44 6.19 -13.36 21.78
N GLY A 45 5.51 -14.09 20.90
CA GLY A 45 4.14 -14.57 21.11
C GLY A 45 3.06 -13.48 21.04
N ARG A 46 3.40 -12.25 20.69
CA ARG A 46 2.42 -11.16 20.58
C ARG A 46 1.61 -11.27 19.30
N THR A 47 0.40 -10.73 19.34
CA THR A 47 -0.42 -10.60 18.13
C THR A 47 0.19 -9.57 17.20
N ILE A 48 0.38 -9.94 15.94
CA ILE A 48 0.79 -9.03 14.88
C ILE A 48 -0.41 -8.15 14.49
N VAL A 49 -0.19 -6.85 14.52
CA VAL A 49 -1.18 -5.80 14.22
C VAL A 49 -0.62 -4.92 13.11
N GLY A 50 -1.51 -4.39 12.27
CA GLY A 50 -1.11 -3.41 11.26
C GLY A 50 -0.36 -4.05 10.11
N ALA A 51 -0.90 -5.13 9.52
CA ALA A 51 -0.39 -5.72 8.28
C ALA A 51 -0.58 -4.74 7.12
N GLU A 52 0.33 -3.77 7.02
CA GLU A 52 0.23 -2.60 6.14
C GLU A 52 0.33 -3.00 4.68
N ASP A 53 1.35 -3.80 4.35
CA ASP A 53 1.68 -4.16 2.99
C ASP A 53 2.05 -5.64 2.82
N LEU A 54 1.90 -6.13 1.59
CA LEU A 54 2.01 -7.54 1.24
C LEU A 54 2.80 -7.72 -0.05
N ALA A 55 3.62 -8.77 -0.11
CA ALA A 55 4.25 -9.24 -1.34
C ALA A 55 4.15 -10.77 -1.43
N PHE A 56 4.34 -11.32 -2.63
CA PHE A 56 4.35 -12.76 -2.83
C PHE A 56 5.73 -13.25 -3.27
N ASP A 57 6.26 -14.24 -2.55
CA ASP A 57 7.44 -15.00 -2.92
C ASP A 57 6.97 -16.30 -3.57
N SER A 58 6.96 -16.32 -4.91
CA SER A 58 6.46 -17.44 -5.70
C SER A 58 7.36 -18.67 -5.63
N ALA A 59 8.66 -18.49 -5.50
CA ALA A 59 9.61 -19.59 -5.38
C ALA A 59 9.42 -20.36 -4.07
N ALA A 60 9.18 -19.65 -2.96
CA ALA A 60 8.94 -20.25 -1.65
C ALA A 60 7.44 -20.42 -1.29
N ARG A 61 6.53 -20.04 -2.20
CA ARG A 61 5.06 -20.12 -2.04
C ARG A 61 4.57 -19.51 -0.72
N ARG A 62 4.95 -18.25 -0.47
CA ARG A 62 4.63 -17.56 0.79
C ARG A 62 4.29 -16.10 0.56
N VAL A 63 3.36 -15.60 1.38
CA VAL A 63 3.05 -14.17 1.46
C VAL A 63 4.00 -13.53 2.46
N LEU A 64 4.69 -12.49 2.03
CA LEU A 64 5.47 -11.61 2.87
C LEU A 64 4.56 -10.51 3.40
N ILE A 65 4.69 -10.17 4.68
CA ILE A 65 3.78 -9.27 5.38
C ILE A 65 4.61 -8.25 6.14
N SER A 66 4.56 -6.97 5.77
CA SER A 66 5.07 -5.91 6.63
C SER A 66 4.01 -5.56 7.67
N ALA A 67 4.40 -5.54 8.94
CA ALA A 67 3.45 -5.19 9.98
C ALA A 67 4.08 -4.53 11.20
N TYR A 68 3.39 -3.53 11.75
CA TYR A 68 3.63 -2.99 13.08
C TYR A 68 2.39 -2.22 13.59
N ASP A 69 2.19 -2.14 14.92
CA ASP A 69 1.08 -1.35 15.48
C ASP A 69 1.40 0.15 15.44
N ARG A 70 1.01 0.80 14.34
CA ARG A 70 1.21 2.24 14.13
C ARG A 70 0.63 3.10 15.24
N HIS A 71 -0.54 2.76 15.76
CA HIS A 71 -1.19 3.54 16.81
C HIS A 71 -0.47 3.39 18.16
N ALA A 72 0.06 2.21 18.46
CA ALA A 72 0.91 2.01 19.62
C ALA A 72 2.20 2.81 19.54
N VAL A 73 2.92 2.67 18.43
CA VAL A 73 4.16 3.39 18.16
C VAL A 73 4.00 4.91 18.26
N GLU A 74 3.00 5.48 17.59
CA GLU A 74 2.78 6.94 17.63
C GLU A 74 2.42 7.42 19.04
N ARG A 75 1.66 6.64 19.80
CA ARG A 75 1.28 6.96 21.18
C ARG A 75 2.47 6.91 22.12
N GLU A 76 3.32 5.90 21.99
CA GLU A 76 4.54 5.74 22.79
C GLU A 76 5.55 6.84 22.51
N ALA A 77 5.76 7.16 21.22
CA ALA A 77 6.61 8.28 20.80
C ALA A 77 6.15 9.60 21.44
N ARG A 78 4.83 9.91 21.36
CA ARG A 78 4.25 11.13 21.96
C ARG A 78 4.36 11.17 23.49
N ARG A 79 4.38 10.02 24.15
CA ARG A 79 4.51 9.90 25.61
C ARG A 79 5.96 9.87 26.09
N GLY A 80 6.93 9.92 25.18
CA GLY A 80 8.35 9.86 25.53
C GLY A 80 8.74 8.51 26.14
N ALA A 81 8.16 7.42 25.64
CA ALA A 81 8.49 6.07 26.11
C ALA A 81 10.00 5.79 26.02
N VAL A 82 10.51 4.94 26.92
CA VAL A 82 11.94 4.57 26.94
C VAL A 82 12.32 3.86 25.66
N GLU A 83 11.47 2.90 25.28
CA GLU A 83 11.51 2.11 24.04
C GLU A 83 10.17 2.26 23.33
N ILE A 84 10.19 2.06 22.01
CA ILE A 84 8.99 2.10 21.16
C ILE A 84 8.82 0.72 20.58
N GLU A 85 7.58 0.23 20.57
CA GLU A 85 7.22 -1.05 19.98
C GLU A 85 7.74 -1.20 18.54
N GLU A 86 8.24 -2.39 18.23
CA GLU A 86 8.69 -2.79 16.89
C GLU A 86 7.74 -3.81 16.27
N GLY A 87 7.80 -3.89 14.96
CA GLY A 87 7.06 -4.86 14.16
C GLY A 87 7.99 -5.87 13.49
N GLY A 88 7.69 -6.20 12.25
CA GLY A 88 8.47 -7.17 11.49
C GLY A 88 8.03 -7.29 10.04
N ILE A 89 8.87 -7.94 9.25
CA ILE A 89 8.47 -8.52 7.97
C ILE A 89 8.31 -10.02 8.20
N TYR A 90 7.11 -10.55 8.03
CA TYR A 90 6.76 -11.92 8.36
C TYR A 90 6.53 -12.73 7.09
N ALA A 91 6.69 -14.05 7.17
CA ALA A 91 6.43 -14.96 6.06
C ALA A 91 5.35 -15.98 6.41
N ALA A 92 4.24 -15.95 5.67
CA ALA A 92 3.13 -16.90 5.79
C ALA A 92 3.10 -17.86 4.59
N PRO A 93 3.38 -19.17 4.77
CA PRO A 93 3.22 -20.15 3.71
C PRO A 93 1.78 -20.19 3.20
N ILE A 94 1.59 -20.24 1.88
CA ILE A 94 0.26 -20.23 1.26
C ILE A 94 -0.59 -21.42 1.72
N ASP A 95 0.03 -22.59 1.91
CA ASP A 95 -0.65 -23.80 2.37
C ASP A 95 -1.16 -23.65 3.82
N ALA A 96 -0.43 -22.90 4.67
CA ALA A 96 -0.89 -22.59 6.02
C ALA A 96 -2.11 -21.66 5.99
N LEU A 97 -2.15 -20.71 5.07
CA LEU A 97 -3.31 -19.84 4.83
C LEU A 97 -4.51 -20.65 4.28
N LYS A 98 -4.26 -21.73 3.51
CA LYS A 98 -5.28 -22.67 3.00
C LYS A 98 -5.82 -23.66 4.00
N SER A 99 -5.15 -23.85 5.14
CA SER A 99 -5.53 -24.85 6.14
C SER A 99 -6.85 -24.62 6.89
N GLY A 100 -7.51 -23.46 6.71
CA GLY A 100 -8.70 -23.08 7.48
C GLY A 100 -8.42 -22.58 8.91
N LYS A 101 -7.17 -22.65 9.39
CA LYS A 101 -6.79 -22.20 10.75
C LYS A 101 -6.99 -20.70 10.95
N THR A 102 -7.68 -20.32 12.01
CA THR A 102 -7.93 -18.91 12.39
C THR A 102 -6.77 -18.26 13.14
N THR A 103 -5.69 -19.00 13.42
CA THR A 103 -4.48 -18.48 14.05
C THR A 103 -3.24 -19.08 13.40
N LEU A 104 -2.27 -18.24 13.10
CA LEU A 104 -0.97 -18.63 12.55
C LEU A 104 0.15 -17.97 13.35
N THR A 105 1.15 -18.76 13.73
CA THR A 105 2.41 -18.26 14.30
C THR A 105 3.41 -18.14 13.16
N LEU A 106 4.00 -16.96 12.99
CA LEU A 106 4.87 -16.63 11.86
C LEU A 106 6.24 -16.14 12.34
N PRO A 107 7.33 -16.59 11.70
CA PRO A 107 8.64 -16.00 11.90
C PRO A 107 8.72 -14.65 11.19
N SER A 108 9.50 -13.71 11.77
CA SER A 108 10.00 -12.58 11.00
C SER A 108 11.20 -13.04 10.16
N ILE A 109 11.25 -12.59 8.90
CA ILE A 109 12.38 -12.83 7.99
C ILE A 109 13.47 -11.76 8.11
N VAL A 110 13.25 -10.71 8.91
CA VAL A 110 14.20 -9.64 9.18
C VAL A 110 14.53 -9.63 10.66
N SER A 111 15.82 -9.62 10.99
CA SER A 111 16.26 -9.53 12.38
C SER A 111 16.16 -8.09 12.90
N ARG A 112 15.33 -7.87 13.93
CA ARG A 112 15.14 -6.55 14.58
C ARG A 112 16.45 -5.93 15.06
N ASP A 113 17.34 -6.76 15.61
CA ASP A 113 18.62 -6.34 16.19
C ASP A 113 19.58 -5.74 15.15
N THR A 114 19.33 -6.01 13.86
CA THR A 114 20.15 -5.50 12.75
C THR A 114 19.66 -4.15 12.21
N VAL A 115 18.51 -3.66 12.70
CA VAL A 115 17.83 -2.48 12.15
C VAL A 115 18.01 -1.27 13.06
N ALA A 116 18.80 -0.31 12.60
CA ALA A 116 19.08 0.89 13.37
C ALA A 116 17.82 1.76 13.58
N GLY A 117 17.48 2.03 14.84
CA GLY A 117 16.29 2.77 15.23
C GLY A 117 15.00 1.94 15.21
N GLY A 118 15.13 0.61 15.12
CA GLY A 118 14.06 -0.38 15.24
C GLY A 118 13.29 -0.63 13.95
N LEU A 119 12.71 -1.82 13.84
CA LEU A 119 12.03 -2.32 12.66
C LEU A 119 10.54 -1.97 12.67
N ARG A 120 10.13 -1.04 11.81
CA ARG A 120 8.73 -0.61 11.58
C ARG A 120 8.51 -0.48 10.08
N PRO A 121 8.44 -1.62 9.36
CA PRO A 121 8.36 -1.64 7.92
C PRO A 121 7.00 -1.12 7.46
N HIS A 122 7.01 -0.37 6.37
CA HIS A 122 5.84 0.20 5.71
C HIS A 122 5.60 -0.55 4.40
N GLY A 123 5.76 0.09 3.25
CA GLY A 123 5.67 -0.58 1.95
C GLY A 123 6.87 -1.48 1.65
N ILE A 124 6.62 -2.57 0.93
CA ILE A 124 7.59 -3.63 0.62
C ILE A 124 7.54 -4.04 -0.85
N SER A 125 8.69 -4.46 -1.37
CA SER A 125 8.81 -5.11 -2.67
C SER A 125 9.70 -6.33 -2.55
N PHE A 126 9.36 -7.41 -3.25
CA PHE A 126 10.16 -8.63 -3.27
C PHE A 126 10.77 -8.86 -4.64
N ASP A 127 12.09 -9.04 -4.67
CA ASP A 127 12.87 -9.43 -5.85
C ASP A 127 13.11 -10.94 -5.75
N GLY A 128 12.38 -11.71 -6.56
CA GLY A 128 12.49 -13.18 -6.58
C GLY A 128 13.82 -13.70 -7.12
N ASP A 129 14.50 -12.94 -7.98
CA ASP A 129 15.77 -13.36 -8.58
C ASP A 129 16.91 -13.23 -7.58
N ARG A 130 16.95 -12.12 -6.83
CA ARG A 130 17.92 -11.91 -5.75
C ARG A 130 17.49 -12.51 -4.41
N ARG A 131 16.20 -12.86 -4.28
CA ARG A 131 15.55 -13.28 -3.04
C ARG A 131 15.71 -12.23 -1.94
N GLU A 132 15.53 -10.97 -2.32
CA GLU A 132 15.65 -9.80 -1.46
C GLU A 132 14.29 -9.15 -1.25
N VAL A 133 14.08 -8.60 -0.06
CA VAL A 133 12.97 -7.69 0.21
C VAL A 133 13.52 -6.27 0.35
N ALA A 134 13.02 -5.34 -0.46
CA ALA A 134 13.21 -3.91 -0.24
C ALA A 134 12.02 -3.37 0.55
N PHE A 135 12.26 -2.45 1.47
CA PHE A 135 11.19 -1.91 2.31
C PHE A 135 11.49 -0.49 2.78
N ILE A 136 10.42 0.28 2.96
CA ILE A 136 10.49 1.57 3.65
C ILE A 136 10.38 1.32 5.14
N ASN A 137 11.45 1.57 5.90
CA ASN A 137 11.45 1.44 7.35
C ASN A 137 11.22 2.79 8.02
N ARG A 138 10.24 2.88 8.92
CA ARG A 138 10.01 4.08 9.73
C ARG A 138 10.85 4.03 11.00
N SER A 139 12.13 4.36 10.87
CA SER A 139 13.09 4.38 11.97
C SER A 139 12.76 5.49 12.96
N TYR A 140 12.82 5.19 14.26
CA TYR A 140 12.62 6.17 15.33
C TYR A 140 13.94 6.46 16.03
N GLN A 141 14.27 7.74 16.17
CA GLN A 141 15.49 8.20 16.82
C GLN A 141 15.19 9.28 17.85
N LYS A 142 15.90 9.26 18.98
CA LYS A 142 15.83 10.32 19.98
C LYS A 142 16.70 11.49 19.53
N ILE A 143 16.08 12.61 19.18
CA ILE A 143 16.74 13.87 18.84
C ILE A 143 16.28 14.91 19.85
N ASN A 144 17.22 15.45 20.63
CA ASN A 144 16.96 16.42 21.70
C ASN A 144 15.92 15.95 22.74
N GLY A 145 15.90 14.65 23.03
CA GLY A 145 14.95 14.04 23.97
C GLY A 145 13.60 13.65 23.37
N ASP A 146 13.30 14.10 22.14
CA ASP A 146 12.08 13.75 21.43
C ASP A 146 12.30 12.61 20.44
N TRP A 147 11.31 11.73 20.34
CA TRP A 147 11.26 10.74 19.28
C TRP A 147 10.94 11.40 17.92
N ARG A 148 11.82 11.17 16.94
CA ARG A 148 11.66 11.62 15.55
C ARG A 148 11.65 10.42 14.63
N VAL A 149 10.68 10.41 13.71
CA VAL A 149 10.59 9.41 12.65
C VAL A 149 11.45 9.86 11.47
N THR A 150 12.28 8.95 10.97
CA THR A 150 13.09 9.13 9.77
C THR A 150 12.87 7.90 8.89
N PRO A 151 12.22 8.02 7.73
CA PRO A 151 12.09 6.90 6.82
C PRO A 151 13.45 6.53 6.26
N ARG A 152 13.67 5.24 6.06
CA ARG A 152 14.87 4.66 5.47
C ARG A 152 14.48 3.67 4.39
N LEU A 153 15.21 3.65 3.29
CA LEU A 153 15.10 2.61 2.29
C LEU A 153 16.10 1.51 2.61
N GLU A 154 15.59 0.36 3.03
CA GLU A 154 16.38 -0.77 3.50
C GLU A 154 16.10 -1.99 2.64
N ARG A 155 17.07 -2.90 2.58
CA ARG A 155 16.96 -4.20 1.92
C ARG A 155 17.37 -5.30 2.88
N ALA A 156 16.74 -6.46 2.77
CA ALA A 156 17.13 -7.65 3.51
C ALA A 156 17.34 -8.83 2.55
N GLY A 157 18.49 -9.49 2.70
CA GLY A 157 18.85 -10.69 1.95
C GLY A 157 18.21 -11.96 2.49
N PRO A 158 18.52 -13.12 1.89
CA PRO A 158 17.94 -14.42 2.29
C PRO A 158 18.27 -14.86 3.71
N ASP A 159 19.34 -14.34 4.31
CA ASP A 159 19.76 -14.58 5.69
C ASP A 159 19.09 -13.62 6.69
N GLY A 160 18.24 -12.70 6.21
CA GLY A 160 17.56 -11.70 7.01
C GLY A 160 18.45 -10.55 7.46
N ALA A 161 19.68 -10.47 6.97
CA ALA A 161 20.59 -9.35 7.26
C ALA A 161 20.14 -8.10 6.49
N VAL A 162 20.01 -6.99 7.21
CA VAL A 162 19.60 -5.71 6.64
C VAL A 162 20.81 -4.90 6.20
N TYR A 163 20.69 -4.30 5.02
CA TYR A 163 21.62 -3.29 4.51
C TYR A 163 20.85 -2.09 3.97
N ILE A 164 21.50 -0.93 4.04
CA ILE A 164 20.94 0.31 3.50
C ILE A 164 21.03 0.22 1.98
N SER A 165 19.92 0.49 1.29
CA SER A 165 19.93 0.54 -0.17
C SER A 165 20.76 1.75 -0.63
N ASP A 166 21.48 1.59 -1.73
CA ASP A 166 22.18 2.70 -2.37
C ASP A 166 21.19 3.84 -2.69
N GLY A 167 21.61 5.10 -2.53
CA GLY A 167 20.80 6.27 -2.88
C GLY A 167 20.40 7.21 -1.72
N GLY A 168 20.75 6.90 -0.48
CA GLY A 168 20.51 7.79 0.67
C GLY A 168 19.08 7.72 1.23
N ASP A 169 18.81 8.54 2.24
CA ASP A 169 17.51 8.53 2.94
C ASP A 169 16.39 9.05 2.02
N PRO A 170 15.25 8.34 1.91
CA PRO A 170 14.13 8.78 1.12
C PRO A 170 13.44 10.00 1.77
N ARG A 171 12.51 10.63 1.04
CA ARG A 171 11.70 11.73 1.59
C ARG A 171 10.98 11.30 2.86
N CYS A 172 10.71 12.26 3.74
CA CYS A 172 9.90 12.06 4.96
C CYS A 172 8.51 11.43 4.69
N SER A 173 7.99 11.62 3.47
CA SER A 173 6.72 11.18 2.94
C SER A 173 6.81 9.86 2.15
N ALA A 174 7.96 9.18 2.19
CA ALA A 174 8.13 7.88 1.57
C ALA A 174 7.07 6.90 2.06
N ASN A 175 6.41 6.25 1.11
CA ASN A 175 5.26 5.41 1.38
C ASN A 175 5.56 3.96 1.00
N ASP A 176 5.76 3.70 -0.28
CA ASP A 176 5.96 2.37 -0.82
C ASP A 176 7.17 2.29 -1.74
N VAL A 177 7.59 1.08 -2.08
CA VAL A 177 8.79 0.78 -2.85
C VAL A 177 8.48 -0.21 -3.97
N ALA A 178 9.07 0.01 -5.14
CA ALA A 178 9.06 -0.95 -6.24
C ALA A 178 10.49 -1.22 -6.71
N MET A 179 10.80 -2.49 -6.98
CA MET A 179 12.02 -2.88 -7.67
C MET A 179 11.71 -3.19 -9.14
N LEU A 180 12.51 -2.61 -10.03
CA LEU A 180 12.47 -2.91 -11.47
C LEU A 180 13.90 -3.13 -11.95
N GLY A 181 14.27 -4.40 -12.12
CA GLY A 181 15.66 -4.79 -12.38
C GLY A 181 16.56 -4.47 -11.19
N GLU A 182 17.58 -3.65 -11.40
CA GLU A 182 18.50 -3.21 -10.32
C GLU A 182 18.05 -1.91 -9.66
N GLU A 183 17.09 -1.19 -10.26
CA GLU A 183 16.65 0.11 -9.79
C GLU A 183 15.54 -0.03 -8.73
N THR A 184 15.60 0.84 -7.72
CA THR A 184 14.55 0.99 -6.72
C THR A 184 13.86 2.33 -6.88
N PHE A 185 12.54 2.27 -6.87
CA PHE A 185 11.66 3.43 -6.94
C PHE A 185 10.85 3.53 -5.66
N VAL A 186 10.64 4.75 -5.18
CA VAL A 186 9.94 5.02 -3.92
C VAL A 186 8.82 6.00 -4.20
N SER A 187 7.60 5.63 -3.85
CA SER A 187 6.48 6.56 -3.89
C SER A 187 6.55 7.51 -2.69
N PHE A 188 6.10 8.74 -2.88
CA PHE A 188 6.02 9.71 -1.79
C PHE A 188 4.66 10.41 -1.77
N ASP A 189 4.00 10.42 -0.61
CA ASP A 189 2.59 10.80 -0.48
C ASP A 189 2.35 12.33 -0.50
N HIS A 190 3.38 13.11 -0.20
CA HIS A 190 3.38 14.58 -0.18
C HIS A 190 4.75 15.12 -0.58
N ALA A 191 4.80 16.29 -1.22
CA ALA A 191 6.07 16.96 -1.48
C ALA A 191 6.68 17.55 -0.20
N ALA A 192 5.84 18.00 0.73
CA ALA A 192 6.25 18.61 1.99
C ALA A 192 6.06 17.69 3.20
N CYS A 193 6.91 17.88 4.21
CA CYS A 193 6.86 17.14 5.48
C CYS A 193 5.91 17.77 6.51
N GLY A 194 5.43 16.94 7.43
CA GLY A 194 4.71 17.38 8.64
C GLY A 194 3.39 18.10 8.32
N TRP A 195 3.11 19.20 9.02
CA TRP A 195 1.85 19.93 8.88
C TRP A 195 1.63 20.49 7.46
N ARG A 196 2.71 20.74 6.69
CA ARG A 196 2.62 21.21 5.31
C ARG A 196 2.07 20.12 4.38
N GLY A 197 2.41 18.85 4.60
CA GLY A 197 1.76 17.73 3.89
C GLY A 197 0.25 17.68 4.15
N GLY A 198 -0.17 17.98 5.39
CA GLY A 198 -1.59 18.13 5.71
C GLY A 198 -2.32 19.24 4.94
N LEU A 199 -1.61 20.31 4.52
CA LEU A 199 -2.19 21.33 3.64
C LEU A 199 -2.33 20.83 2.20
N GLU A 200 -1.37 20.05 1.71
CA GLU A 200 -1.48 19.43 0.38
C GLU A 200 -2.70 18.52 0.29
N ASP A 201 -2.98 17.77 1.36
CA ASP A 201 -4.20 16.98 1.53
C ASP A 201 -5.48 17.82 1.43
N LEU A 202 -5.49 18.99 2.07
CA LEU A 202 -6.63 19.91 2.11
C LEU A 202 -6.90 20.57 0.75
N PHE A 203 -5.84 21.01 0.06
CA PHE A 203 -5.92 21.64 -1.26
C PHE A 203 -5.90 20.63 -2.41
N ALA A 204 -5.77 19.35 -2.08
CA ALA A 204 -5.66 18.23 -3.00
C ALA A 204 -4.51 18.44 -4.01
N THR A 205 -3.37 18.99 -3.61
CA THR A 205 -2.28 19.35 -4.53
C THR A 205 -1.75 18.14 -5.31
N ARG A 206 -1.41 18.33 -6.59
CA ARG A 206 -0.70 17.34 -7.42
C ARG A 206 0.80 17.52 -7.32
N ALA A 207 1.34 17.21 -6.15
CA ALA A 207 2.77 17.34 -5.86
C ALA A 207 3.39 16.03 -5.35
N SER A 208 2.61 14.97 -5.21
CA SER A 208 3.08 13.64 -4.84
C SER A 208 3.45 12.82 -6.08
N GLY A 209 4.27 11.79 -5.91
CA GLY A 209 4.73 11.01 -7.04
C GLY A 209 5.77 9.96 -6.72
N LEU A 210 6.81 9.90 -7.56
CA LEU A 210 7.83 8.86 -7.56
C LEU A 210 9.23 9.46 -7.53
N ASP A 211 10.06 8.96 -6.63
CA ASP A 211 11.51 9.14 -6.61
C ASP A 211 12.21 7.82 -7.01
N GLY A 212 13.48 7.92 -7.37
CA GLY A 212 14.40 6.78 -7.43
C GLY A 212 15.38 6.83 -6.26
N ALA A 213 16.04 5.70 -5.99
CA ALA A 213 17.18 5.68 -5.09
C ALA A 213 18.21 6.77 -5.47
N GLY A 214 18.37 7.79 -4.62
CA GLY A 214 19.27 8.93 -4.85
C GLY A 214 18.83 9.93 -5.92
N ARG A 215 17.62 9.79 -6.48
CA ARG A 215 17.12 10.65 -7.57
C ARG A 215 15.72 11.15 -7.23
N VAL A 216 15.59 12.46 -7.08
CA VAL A 216 14.33 13.09 -6.67
C VAL A 216 13.51 13.56 -7.87
N GLY A 217 12.19 13.41 -7.81
CA GLY A 217 11.23 13.95 -8.77
C GLY A 217 11.23 13.22 -10.12
N LEU A 218 11.27 11.89 -10.12
CA LEU A 218 11.20 11.10 -11.36
C LEU A 218 9.81 11.17 -12.01
N PHE A 219 8.78 11.41 -11.19
CA PHE A 219 7.44 11.76 -11.63
C PHE A 219 6.75 12.54 -10.53
N ASP A 220 6.17 13.69 -10.88
CA ASP A 220 5.28 14.46 -10.01
C ASP A 220 3.94 14.62 -10.74
N GLY A 221 2.83 14.27 -10.09
CA GLY A 221 1.52 14.41 -10.76
C GLY A 221 0.34 13.70 -10.10
N ALA A 222 0.58 12.87 -9.09
CA ALA A 222 -0.47 12.23 -8.32
C ALA A 222 -1.02 13.18 -7.24
N ARG A 223 -2.28 12.95 -6.86
CA ARG A 223 -2.82 13.42 -5.57
C ARG A 223 -2.72 12.28 -4.57
N HIS A 224 -1.71 12.34 -3.72
CA HIS A 224 -1.36 11.33 -2.72
C HIS A 224 -0.94 9.99 -3.36
N ALA A 225 0.32 9.92 -3.79
CA ALA A 225 0.95 8.69 -4.28
C ALA A 225 1.17 7.71 -3.11
N ASN A 226 0.81 6.45 -3.33
CA ASN A 226 0.78 5.43 -2.30
C ASN A 226 1.44 4.15 -2.81
N GLY A 227 0.75 3.02 -2.95
CA GLY A 227 1.31 1.80 -3.52
C GLY A 227 1.98 1.98 -4.88
N VAL A 228 3.10 1.30 -5.10
CA VAL A 228 3.80 1.26 -6.39
C VAL A 228 4.27 -0.16 -6.71
N VAL A 229 4.06 -0.61 -7.95
CA VAL A 229 4.51 -1.93 -8.40
C VAL A 229 5.07 -1.89 -9.81
N ALA A 230 6.10 -2.69 -10.06
CA ALA A 230 6.63 -2.91 -11.40
C ALA A 230 5.77 -3.92 -12.17
N THR A 231 5.39 -3.57 -13.40
CA THR A 231 4.67 -4.47 -14.30
C THR A 231 5.66 -5.29 -15.13
N LYS A 232 5.18 -6.40 -15.72
CA LYS A 232 6.01 -7.31 -16.55
C LYS A 232 6.60 -6.67 -17.80
N ASP A 233 6.04 -5.54 -18.26
CA ASP A 233 6.49 -4.79 -19.43
C ASP A 233 7.34 -3.56 -19.08
N ASN A 234 8.00 -3.59 -17.91
CA ASN A 234 8.90 -2.56 -17.43
C ASN A 234 8.25 -1.17 -17.25
N ARG A 235 6.94 -1.14 -16.98
CA ARG A 235 6.24 0.06 -16.53
C ARG A 235 6.11 0.03 -15.01
N LEU A 236 5.74 1.18 -14.45
CA LEU A 236 5.34 1.27 -13.04
C LEU A 236 3.85 1.58 -12.96
N ALA A 237 3.14 0.89 -12.09
CA ALA A 237 1.78 1.23 -11.71
C ALA A 237 1.83 1.92 -10.34
N LEU A 238 1.26 3.11 -10.24
CA LEU A 238 1.26 3.95 -9.05
C LEU A 238 -0.18 4.21 -8.59
N ALA A 239 -0.48 3.89 -7.33
CA ALA A 239 -1.75 4.25 -6.71
C ALA A 239 -1.78 5.76 -6.43
N ALA A 240 -2.75 6.45 -7.02
CA ALA A 240 -3.05 7.84 -6.73
C ALA A 240 -4.33 7.88 -5.86
N THR A 241 -4.15 7.76 -4.55
CA THR A 241 -5.22 7.52 -3.57
C THR A 241 -6.35 8.54 -3.69
N ARG A 242 -6.03 9.84 -3.75
CA ARG A 242 -7.06 10.91 -3.82
C ARG A 242 -7.60 11.14 -5.23
N ASP A 243 -6.90 10.69 -6.26
CA ASP A 243 -7.43 10.64 -7.63
C ASP A 243 -8.34 9.42 -7.85
N LYS A 244 -8.41 8.48 -6.88
CA LYS A 244 -9.17 7.21 -6.97
C LYS A 244 -8.81 6.43 -8.23
N ALA A 245 -7.50 6.30 -8.49
CA ALA A 245 -7.01 5.72 -9.73
C ALA A 245 -5.64 5.08 -9.58
N VAL A 246 -5.31 4.18 -10.51
CA VAL A 246 -3.94 3.73 -10.77
C VAL A 246 -3.40 4.46 -11.99
N MET A 247 -2.24 5.07 -11.85
CA MET A 247 -1.48 5.72 -12.92
C MET A 247 -0.44 4.73 -13.44
N PHE A 248 -0.45 4.49 -14.76
CA PHE A 248 0.61 3.72 -15.42
C PHE A 248 1.65 4.69 -15.95
N LEU A 249 2.88 4.48 -15.54
CA LEU A 249 4.03 5.32 -15.83
C LEU A 249 4.98 4.56 -16.75
N GLU A 250 5.33 5.20 -17.86
CA GLU A 250 6.28 4.68 -18.83
C GLU A 250 7.59 5.47 -18.71
N ARG A 251 8.71 4.75 -18.77
CA ARG A 251 10.04 5.36 -18.72
C ARG A 251 10.29 6.16 -20.00
N ARG A 252 10.71 7.42 -19.85
CA ARG A 252 11.11 8.32 -20.93
C ARG A 252 12.50 8.87 -20.64
N GLY A 253 13.51 8.12 -21.07
CA GLY A 253 14.91 8.38 -20.70
C GLY A 253 15.13 8.14 -19.21
N GLU A 254 15.44 9.21 -18.50
CA GLU A 254 15.75 9.19 -17.07
C GLU A 254 14.53 9.41 -16.16
N GLU A 255 13.42 9.92 -16.71
CA GLU A 255 12.17 10.26 -16.00
C GLU A 255 11.05 9.27 -16.36
N PHE A 256 9.92 9.42 -15.67
CA PHE A 256 8.69 8.70 -15.97
C PHE A 256 7.61 9.68 -16.45
N SER A 257 6.88 9.29 -17.48
CA SER A 257 5.71 10.03 -17.97
C SER A 257 4.43 9.23 -17.73
N LEU A 258 3.34 9.92 -17.41
CA LEU A 258 2.02 9.30 -17.34
C LEU A 258 1.60 8.80 -18.74
N GLU A 259 1.45 7.49 -18.87
CA GLU A 259 0.94 6.85 -20.09
C GLU A 259 -0.59 6.88 -20.08
N ARG A 260 -1.19 6.41 -18.97
CA ARG A 260 -2.64 6.30 -18.82
C ARG A 260 -3.05 6.21 -17.35
N THR A 261 -4.33 6.43 -17.11
CA THR A 261 -4.93 6.36 -15.78
C THR A 261 -6.15 5.45 -15.81
N ILE A 262 -6.26 4.55 -14.83
CA ILE A 262 -7.42 3.67 -14.64
C ILE A 262 -8.16 4.11 -13.38
N SER A 263 -9.39 4.59 -13.55
CA SER A 263 -10.26 4.95 -12.42
C SER A 263 -10.74 3.71 -11.68
N LEU A 264 -10.78 3.82 -10.36
CA LEU A 264 -11.18 2.74 -9.46
C LEU A 264 -12.44 3.08 -8.65
N PRO A 265 -13.20 2.06 -8.20
CA PRO A 265 -14.40 2.23 -7.38
C PRO A 265 -14.03 2.43 -5.89
N GLY A 266 -13.02 3.26 -5.62
CA GLY A 266 -12.43 3.48 -4.29
C GLY A 266 -11.08 4.20 -4.39
N ALA A 267 -10.55 4.64 -3.26
CA ALA A 267 -9.23 5.25 -3.19
C ALA A 267 -8.18 4.16 -2.95
N PRO A 268 -7.29 3.86 -3.92
CA PRO A 268 -6.29 2.82 -3.75
C PRO A 268 -5.24 3.17 -2.70
N ASP A 269 -4.77 2.16 -1.98
CA ASP A 269 -3.68 2.21 -1.03
C ASP A 269 -2.46 1.48 -1.63
N ASN A 270 -2.05 0.31 -1.13
CA ASN A 270 -0.96 -0.47 -1.71
C ASN A 270 -1.39 -1.31 -2.93
N LEU A 271 -0.41 -1.59 -3.80
CA LEU A 271 -0.56 -2.36 -5.04
C LEU A 271 0.35 -3.58 -4.99
N THR A 272 -0.14 -4.74 -5.42
CA THR A 272 0.69 -5.94 -5.59
C THR A 272 0.52 -6.52 -6.99
N LEU A 273 1.53 -7.27 -7.44
CA LEU A 273 1.45 -8.03 -8.69
C LEU A 273 0.92 -9.43 -8.37
N GLY A 274 -0.25 -9.76 -8.89
CA GLY A 274 -0.87 -11.08 -8.75
C GLY A 274 -0.68 -11.97 -9.98
N GLU A 275 -1.39 -13.09 -9.99
CA GLU A 275 -1.39 -14.06 -11.09
C GLU A 275 -1.62 -13.41 -12.46
N GLY A 276 -0.97 -13.96 -13.48
CA GLY A 276 -1.08 -13.45 -14.86
C GLY A 276 -0.46 -12.07 -15.08
N GLY A 277 0.09 -11.43 -14.04
CA GLY A 277 0.56 -10.05 -14.09
C GLY A 277 -0.56 -9.03 -13.86
N ARG A 278 -1.69 -9.44 -13.30
CA ARG A 278 -2.75 -8.52 -12.86
C ARG A 278 -2.26 -7.71 -11.67
N ILE A 279 -2.74 -6.48 -11.54
CA ILE A 279 -2.45 -5.63 -10.37
C ILE A 279 -3.58 -5.79 -9.38
N ILE A 280 -3.27 -6.13 -8.14
CA ILE A 280 -4.24 -6.21 -7.05
C ILE A 280 -4.14 -4.92 -6.25
N ALA A 281 -5.27 -4.25 -6.04
CA ALA A 281 -5.34 -2.98 -5.33
C ALA A 281 -6.31 -3.08 -4.15
N ALA A 282 -5.81 -2.83 -2.94
CA ALA A 282 -6.66 -2.57 -1.78
C ALA A 282 -7.17 -1.13 -1.82
N LEU A 283 -8.47 -0.95 -1.60
CA LEU A 283 -9.15 0.33 -1.73
C LEU A 283 -9.87 0.72 -0.44
N HIS A 284 -9.78 2.00 -0.11
CA HIS A 284 -10.65 2.68 0.84
C HIS A 284 -11.92 3.16 0.12
N PRO A 285 -13.12 2.63 0.43
CA PRO A 285 -14.36 3.09 -0.20
C PRO A 285 -14.68 4.56 0.14
N SER A 286 -14.24 5.04 1.31
CA SER A 286 -14.46 6.40 1.80
C SER A 286 -13.22 6.95 2.51
N LEU A 287 -12.58 7.95 1.88
CA LEU A 287 -11.44 8.68 2.48
C LEU A 287 -11.82 9.39 3.79
N LEU A 288 -13.09 9.78 3.94
CA LEU A 288 -13.57 10.39 5.17
C LEU A 288 -13.64 9.37 6.31
N ALA A 289 -14.11 8.14 6.04
CA ALA A 289 -14.23 7.09 7.04
C ALA A 289 -12.85 6.65 7.56
N ILE A 290 -11.90 6.39 6.65
CA ILE A 290 -10.53 6.05 7.03
C ILE A 290 -9.84 7.22 7.77
N GLY A 291 -10.10 8.46 7.35
CA GLY A 291 -9.59 9.65 8.05
C GLY A 291 -10.11 9.73 9.49
N ALA A 292 -11.40 9.46 9.72
CA ALA A 292 -12.01 9.45 11.04
C ALA A 292 -11.49 8.30 11.92
N GLU A 293 -11.37 7.09 11.38
CA GLU A 293 -10.83 5.94 12.11
C GLU A 293 -9.37 6.17 12.50
N ARG A 294 -8.52 6.56 11.54
CA ARG A 294 -7.08 6.75 11.76
C ARG A 294 -6.77 7.93 12.69
N ARG A 295 -7.42 9.08 12.50
CA ARG A 295 -7.07 10.31 13.25
C ARG A 295 -7.84 10.46 14.56
N LEU A 296 -9.07 9.97 14.63
CA LEU A 296 -9.96 10.15 15.78
C LEU A 296 -10.27 8.85 16.53
N GLY A 297 -9.92 7.69 15.97
CA GLY A 297 -10.34 6.40 16.51
C GLY A 297 -11.86 6.18 16.41
N TRP A 298 -12.53 6.84 15.46
CA TRP A 298 -13.98 6.82 15.35
C TRP A 298 -14.47 5.95 14.21
N GLY A 299 -15.36 5.01 14.54
CA GLY A 299 -15.96 4.10 13.57
C GLY A 299 -14.97 3.08 13.00
N ARG A 300 -15.40 2.41 11.93
CA ARG A 300 -14.58 1.49 11.14
C ARG A 300 -14.76 1.83 9.66
N SER A 301 -13.67 1.81 8.90
CA SER A 301 -13.68 2.06 7.47
C SER A 301 -13.88 0.76 6.71
N GLY A 302 -14.78 0.77 5.73
CA GLY A 302 -14.99 -0.37 4.85
C GLY A 302 -13.72 -0.75 4.07
N SER A 303 -13.72 -1.96 3.54
CA SER A 303 -12.60 -2.54 2.81
C SER A 303 -13.06 -3.04 1.45
N ARG A 304 -12.29 -2.78 0.39
CA ARG A 304 -12.55 -3.30 -0.95
C ARG A 304 -11.24 -3.72 -1.61
N VAL A 305 -11.26 -4.78 -2.41
CA VAL A 305 -10.10 -5.20 -3.22
C VAL A 305 -10.56 -5.40 -4.65
N VAL A 306 -9.76 -4.89 -5.60
CA VAL A 306 -9.98 -5.08 -7.03
C VAL A 306 -8.74 -5.67 -7.70
N SER A 307 -8.96 -6.33 -8.83
CA SER A 307 -7.93 -6.81 -9.73
C SER A 307 -7.99 -6.02 -11.03
N ILE A 308 -6.85 -5.54 -11.52
CA ILE A 308 -6.74 -4.67 -12.68
C ILE A 308 -5.92 -5.38 -13.75
N ASP A 309 -6.44 -5.43 -14.97
CA ASP A 309 -5.70 -5.90 -16.12
C ASP A 309 -4.80 -4.77 -16.66
N PRO A 310 -3.48 -4.93 -16.71
CA PRO A 310 -2.58 -3.91 -17.23
C PRO A 310 -2.57 -3.83 -18.78
N GLN A 311 -3.32 -4.65 -19.51
CA GLN A 311 -3.39 -4.54 -20.97
C GLN A 311 -4.55 -3.67 -21.39
N ASP A 312 -5.77 -4.05 -21.04
CA ASP A 312 -7.00 -3.37 -21.46
C ASP A 312 -7.59 -2.44 -20.39
N GLY A 313 -7.08 -2.51 -19.16
CA GLY A 313 -7.53 -1.72 -18.03
C GLY A 313 -8.80 -2.23 -17.35
N ALA A 314 -9.23 -3.46 -17.65
CA ALA A 314 -10.40 -4.06 -17.02
C ALA A 314 -10.23 -4.21 -15.50
N VAL A 315 -11.23 -3.73 -14.76
CA VAL A 315 -11.27 -3.78 -13.29
C VAL A 315 -12.31 -4.80 -12.85
N GLU A 316 -11.87 -5.77 -12.04
CA GLU A 316 -12.72 -6.80 -11.45
C GLU A 316 -12.78 -6.62 -9.93
N LEU A 317 -13.97 -6.78 -9.35
CA LEU A 317 -14.15 -6.76 -7.90
C LEU A 317 -13.79 -8.12 -7.30
N LEU A 318 -12.76 -8.16 -6.46
CA LEU A 318 -12.37 -9.40 -5.77
C LEU A 318 -13.08 -9.56 -4.42
N TYR A 319 -13.15 -8.48 -3.64
CA TYR A 319 -13.67 -8.49 -2.27
C TYR A 319 -14.34 -7.16 -1.96
N ASP A 320 -15.45 -7.20 -1.23
CA ASP A 320 -16.15 -5.99 -0.77
C ASP A 320 -16.77 -6.19 0.62
N ASP A 321 -16.29 -5.42 1.60
CA ASP A 321 -16.79 -5.35 2.97
C ASP A 321 -17.04 -3.89 3.38
N PRO A 322 -18.10 -3.25 2.86
CA PRO A 322 -18.38 -1.84 3.10
C PRO A 322 -18.72 -1.53 4.56
N LYS A 323 -18.98 -2.56 5.38
CA LYS A 323 -19.34 -2.43 6.80
C LYS A 323 -18.22 -2.88 7.75
N ALA A 324 -17.04 -3.20 7.22
CA ALA A 324 -15.88 -3.64 8.00
C ALA A 324 -16.21 -4.79 8.97
N ARG A 325 -16.95 -5.80 8.49
CA ARG A 325 -17.32 -6.99 9.27
C ARG A 325 -16.10 -7.87 9.59
N LEU A 326 -15.23 -8.09 8.61
CA LEU A 326 -14.06 -8.96 8.76
C LEU A 326 -12.76 -8.17 8.95
N LEU A 327 -12.59 -7.08 8.21
CA LEU A 327 -11.40 -6.24 8.24
C LEU A 327 -11.77 -4.77 8.02
N SER A 328 -11.23 -3.91 8.87
CA SER A 328 -11.31 -2.46 8.69
C SER A 328 -10.18 -1.99 7.77
N ALA A 329 -10.45 -1.03 6.89
CA ALA A 329 -9.42 -0.26 6.20
C ALA A 329 -8.35 -1.12 5.51
N ALA A 330 -8.75 -1.99 4.57
CA ALA A 330 -7.79 -2.76 3.78
C ALA A 330 -6.74 -1.83 3.14
N SER A 331 -5.46 -2.11 3.39
CA SER A 331 -4.33 -1.33 2.89
C SER A 331 -3.52 -2.08 1.85
N ALA A 332 -3.54 -3.42 1.87
CA ALA A 332 -2.88 -4.25 0.88
C ALA A 332 -3.62 -5.57 0.65
N ALA A 333 -3.41 -6.18 -0.50
CA ALA A 333 -3.95 -7.49 -0.81
C ALA A 333 -3.05 -8.23 -1.82
N VAL A 334 -3.00 -9.56 -1.71
CA VAL A 334 -2.36 -10.47 -2.68
C VAL A 334 -3.38 -11.53 -3.07
N GLU A 335 -3.53 -11.78 -4.38
CA GLU A 335 -4.32 -12.89 -4.90
C GLU A 335 -3.41 -13.87 -5.63
N GLU A 336 -3.34 -15.10 -5.13
CA GLU A 336 -2.48 -16.14 -5.68
C GLU A 336 -3.01 -17.53 -5.29
N GLU A 337 -2.94 -18.47 -6.22
CA GLU A 337 -3.38 -19.86 -6.10
C GLU A 337 -4.80 -20.04 -5.59
N GLY A 338 -5.70 -19.18 -6.07
CA GLY A 338 -7.12 -19.13 -5.67
C GLY A 338 -7.35 -18.67 -4.23
N VAL A 339 -6.35 -18.02 -3.61
CA VAL A 339 -6.43 -17.44 -2.28
C VAL A 339 -6.25 -15.93 -2.38
N LEU A 340 -7.17 -15.18 -1.79
CA LEU A 340 -7.01 -13.75 -1.58
C LEU A 340 -6.64 -13.50 -0.11
N VAL A 341 -5.51 -12.83 0.11
CA VAL A 341 -5.04 -12.39 1.42
C VAL A 341 -5.12 -10.88 1.50
N ILE A 342 -5.71 -10.35 2.57
CA ILE A 342 -5.98 -8.92 2.73
C ILE A 342 -5.41 -8.44 4.07
N GLY A 343 -4.55 -7.43 4.01
CA GLY A 343 -3.94 -6.74 5.15
C GLY A 343 -4.61 -5.40 5.47
N SER A 344 -4.40 -4.93 6.69
CA SER A 344 -4.82 -3.60 7.15
C SER A 344 -3.76 -2.98 8.03
N ALA A 345 -3.44 -1.72 7.73
CA ALA A 345 -2.65 -0.80 8.53
C ALA A 345 -3.12 -0.61 9.98
N LEU A 346 -4.42 -0.77 10.23
CA LEU A 346 -5.07 -0.37 11.49
C LEU A 346 -5.60 -1.56 12.29
N ASP A 347 -5.84 -2.68 11.62
CA ASP A 347 -6.55 -3.82 12.21
C ASP A 347 -5.61 -4.95 12.62
N ARG A 348 -6.11 -5.87 13.45
CA ARG A 348 -5.32 -7.01 13.96
C ARG A 348 -5.38 -8.22 13.03
N GLY A 349 -4.24 -8.81 12.67
CA GLY A 349 -4.20 -9.95 11.75
C GLY A 349 -4.63 -9.60 10.33
N ILE A 350 -5.11 -10.61 9.59
CA ILE A 350 -5.43 -10.51 8.15
C ILE A 350 -6.79 -11.15 7.86
N VAL A 351 -7.32 -10.93 6.65
CA VAL A 351 -8.40 -11.73 6.09
C VAL A 351 -7.86 -12.66 5.01
N VAL A 352 -8.32 -13.90 5.01
CA VAL A 352 -8.02 -14.90 3.99
C VAL A 352 -9.34 -15.37 3.39
N CYS A 353 -9.45 -15.28 2.07
CA CYS A 353 -10.60 -15.75 1.30
C CYS A 353 -10.19 -16.90 0.39
N GLN A 354 -11.02 -17.94 0.35
CA GLN A 354 -10.83 -19.11 -0.50
C GLN A 354 -12.20 -19.53 -1.02
N ARG A 355 -12.33 -19.65 -2.34
CA ARG A 355 -13.61 -20.09 -2.90
C ARG A 355 -13.87 -21.54 -2.54
N SER A 356 -15.10 -21.80 -2.11
CA SER A 356 -15.57 -23.14 -1.72
C SER A 356 -15.62 -24.13 -2.89
N ASP A 357 -15.60 -23.66 -4.14
CA ASP A 357 -15.73 -24.48 -5.36
C ASP A 357 -14.40 -24.89 -6.02
N ILE A 358 -13.26 -24.47 -5.46
CA ILE A 358 -11.91 -24.89 -5.87
C ILE A 358 -11.35 -25.95 -4.91
N ALA A 359 -12.05 -26.25 -3.82
CA ALA A 359 -11.72 -27.33 -2.89
C ALA A 359 -12.31 -28.67 -3.36
N SER A 360 -11.79 -29.22 -4.45
CA SER A 360 -12.08 -30.60 -4.88
C SER A 360 -10.89 -31.25 -5.58
#